data_AF-A0A7S3MGS5-F1
#
_entry.id   AF-A0A7S3MGS5-F1
#
_cell.length_a   1.000
_cell.length_b   1.000
_cell.length_c   1.000
_cell.angle_alpha   90.00
_cell.angle_beta   90.00
_cell.angle_gamma   90.00
#
_symmetry.space_group_name_H-M   'P 1'
#
loop_
_entity.id
_entity.type
_entity.pdbx_description
1 polymer ?
#
loop_
_entity_poly.entity_id
_entity_poly.type
_entity_poly.pdbx_seq_one_letter_code
_entity_poly.pdbx_strand_id
1 'polypeptide(L)'
;MDADLDAFLRHVKAGPTPHTVIVDATTSFDVSALHPSWLRARAHIVTANKRALSSSLDLYNSLFSEVRATHHSYMSEVTIGASLPIRTTLNDILCSGDAVHAIVGLMSVSANM
;
A
#
# COMPACT_ATOMS: atom_id res chain seq x y z
N MET A 1 -25.17 -1.02 -2.46
CA MET A 1 -24.97 -1.94 -1.32
C MET A 1 -23.52 -1.78 -0.92
N ASP A 2 -23.27 -1.19 0.24
CA ASP A 2 -21.91 -1.03 0.74
C ASP A 2 -21.36 -2.40 1.13
N ALA A 3 -20.08 -2.63 0.86
CA ALA A 3 -19.44 -3.90 1.20
C ALA A 3 -19.16 -3.97 2.71
N ASP A 4 -19.46 -5.12 3.34
CA ASP A 4 -19.06 -5.38 4.72
C ASP A 4 -17.58 -5.82 4.75
N LEU A 5 -16.70 -4.84 4.99
CA LEU A 5 -15.25 -5.04 5.02
C LEU A 5 -14.78 -5.84 6.24
N ASP A 6 -15.57 -5.86 7.32
CA ASP A 6 -15.27 -6.67 8.50
C ASP A 6 -15.61 -8.15 8.23
N ALA A 7 -16.73 -8.43 7.57
CA ALA A 7 -17.05 -9.77 7.10
C ALA A 7 -16.01 -10.28 6.11
N PHE A 8 -15.54 -9.42 5.20
CA PHE A 8 -14.43 -9.74 4.30
C PHE A 8 -13.17 -10.15 5.09
N LEU A 9 -12.74 -9.34 6.06
CA LEU A 9 -11.56 -9.65 6.86
C LEU A 9 -11.72 -10.97 7.63
N ARG A 10 -12.88 -11.19 8.27
CA ARG A 10 -13.18 -12.46 8.97
C ARG A 10 -13.08 -13.64 8.01
N HIS A 11 -13.64 -13.52 6.81
CA HIS A 11 -13.61 -14.58 5.81
C HIS A 11 -12.18 -14.92 5.38
N VAL A 12 -11.36 -13.93 5.02
CA VAL A 12 -9.98 -14.17 4.54
C VAL A 12 -9.04 -14.66 5.64
N LYS A 13 -9.36 -14.40 6.91
CA LYS A 13 -8.58 -14.89 8.07
C LYS A 13 -9.03 -16.25 8.59
N ALA A 14 -10.19 -16.78 8.17
CA ALA A 14 -10.72 -18.05 8.65
C ALA A 14 -10.05 -19.29 8.01
N GLY A 15 -9.27 -19.10 6.95
CA GLY A 15 -8.56 -20.19 6.27
C GLY A 15 -7.43 -20.80 7.10
N PRO A 16 -7.02 -22.04 6.79
CA PRO A 16 -5.94 -22.74 7.52
C PRO A 16 -4.54 -22.20 7.20
N THR A 17 -4.41 -21.26 6.27
CA THR A 17 -3.12 -20.76 5.78
C THR A 17 -2.50 -19.78 6.78
N PRO A 18 -1.21 -19.96 7.14
CA PRO A 18 -0.55 -19.09 8.11
C PRO A 18 -0.29 -17.67 7.59
N HIS A 19 -0.31 -17.47 6.27
CA HIS A 19 -0.07 -16.19 5.62
C HIS A 19 -1.32 -15.73 4.86
N THR A 20 -1.79 -14.53 5.20
CA THR A 20 -2.88 -13.85 4.48
C THR A 20 -2.28 -12.73 3.65
N VAL A 21 -2.62 -12.65 2.36
CA VAL A 21 -2.28 -11.53 1.49
C VAL A 21 -3.57 -10.90 1.01
N ILE A 22 -3.74 -9.60 1.25
CA ILE A 22 -4.87 -8.82 0.75
C ILE A 22 -4.39 -7.95 -0.41
N VAL A 23 -5.10 -7.99 -1.52
CA VAL A 23 -4.82 -7.20 -2.71
C VAL A 23 -5.87 -6.10 -2.85
N ASP A 24 -5.47 -4.84 -2.63
CA ASP A 24 -6.34 -3.68 -2.84
C ASP A 24 -6.09 -3.06 -4.22
N ALA A 25 -6.95 -3.40 -5.18
CA ALA A 25 -6.99 -2.81 -6.51
C ALA A 25 -8.13 -1.78 -6.65
N THR A 26 -8.69 -1.31 -5.54
CA THR A 26 -9.77 -0.32 -5.55
C THR A 26 -9.23 1.10 -5.64
N THR A 27 -10.14 2.05 -5.80
CA THR A 27 -9.88 3.46 -5.55
C THR A 27 -10.58 3.94 -4.29
N SER A 28 -11.02 3.05 -3.39
CA SER A 28 -11.87 3.41 -2.24
C SER A 28 -11.05 3.97 -1.08
N PHE A 29 -11.56 5.02 -0.44
CA PHE A 29 -10.92 5.54 0.78
C PHE A 29 -11.20 4.62 1.96
N ASP A 30 -12.44 4.14 2.09
CA ASP A 30 -12.88 3.26 3.17
C ASP A 30 -12.06 1.98 3.24
N VAL A 31 -11.71 1.41 2.07
CA VAL A 31 -10.77 0.26 1.99
C VAL A 31 -9.37 0.66 2.46
N SER A 32 -8.82 1.75 1.92
CA SER A 32 -7.46 2.19 2.23
C SER A 32 -7.26 2.59 3.70
N ALA A 33 -8.32 3.10 4.35
CA ALA A 33 -8.32 3.47 5.75
C ALA A 33 -8.20 2.25 6.68
N LEU A 34 -8.58 1.05 6.21
CA LEU A 34 -8.45 -0.20 6.96
C LEU A 34 -7.08 -0.86 6.83
N HIS A 35 -6.21 -0.41 5.93
CA HIS A 35 -4.87 -1.02 5.75
C HIS A 35 -4.07 -1.18 7.05
N PRO A 36 -4.00 -0.18 7.97
CA PRO A 36 -3.32 -0.36 9.25
C PRO A 36 -3.96 -1.47 10.11
N SER A 37 -5.28 -1.56 10.14
CA SER A 37 -6.00 -2.59 10.91
C SER A 37 -5.78 -3.99 10.34
N TRP A 38 -5.68 -4.12 9.02
CA TRP A 38 -5.42 -5.39 8.35
C TRP A 38 -3.97 -5.87 8.54
N LEU A 39 -3.00 -4.94 8.54
CA LEU A 39 -1.63 -5.25 8.96
C LEU A 39 -1.59 -5.76 10.40
N ARG A 40 -2.29 -5.07 11.32
CA ARG A 40 -2.42 -5.48 12.73
C ARG A 40 -3.05 -6.87 12.89
N ALA A 41 -4.00 -7.21 12.01
CA ALA A 41 -4.58 -8.54 11.88
C ALA A 41 -3.66 -9.57 11.18
N ARG A 42 -2.36 -9.24 11.01
CA ARG A 42 -1.33 -10.10 10.41
C ARG A 42 -1.66 -10.49 8.98
N ALA A 43 -2.04 -9.51 8.16
CA ALA A 43 -2.14 -9.67 6.72
C ALA A 43 -1.03 -8.86 6.03
N HIS A 44 -0.43 -9.44 4.99
CA HIS A 44 0.37 -8.68 4.03
C HIS A 44 -0.59 -7.92 3.11
N ILE A 45 -0.19 -6.73 2.65
CA ILE A 45 -1.00 -5.91 1.75
C ILE A 45 -0.22 -5.63 0.47
N VAL A 46 -0.86 -5.83 -0.67
CA VAL A 46 -0.41 -5.37 -1.98
C VAL A 46 -1.47 -4.41 -2.51
N THR A 47 -1.10 -3.21 -2.92
CA THR A 47 -2.10 -2.19 -3.29
C THR A 47 -1.71 -1.40 -4.54
N ALA A 48 -2.73 -1.16 -5.40
CA ALA A 48 -2.72 -0.12 -6.43
C ALA A 48 -3.45 1.15 -5.97
N ASN A 49 -4.08 1.11 -4.79
CA ASN A 49 -4.76 2.24 -4.20
C ASN A 49 -3.78 3.20 -3.52
N LYS A 50 -3.65 4.40 -4.08
CA LYS A 50 -2.76 5.43 -3.54
C LYS A 50 -3.29 6.14 -2.29
N ARG A 51 -4.58 5.98 -1.92
CA ARG A 51 -5.23 6.82 -0.90
C ARG A 51 -4.60 6.71 0.49
N ALA A 52 -4.17 5.52 0.92
CA ALA A 52 -3.46 5.36 2.20
C ALA A 52 -2.08 6.05 2.23
N LEU A 53 -1.48 6.28 1.06
CA LEU A 53 -0.15 6.89 0.92
C LEU A 53 -0.19 8.39 0.61
N SER A 54 -1.32 8.89 0.09
CA SER A 54 -1.45 10.26 -0.41
C SER A 54 -2.58 11.06 0.26
N SER A 55 -3.12 10.57 1.38
CA SER A 55 -4.15 11.27 2.17
C SER A 55 -3.47 12.00 3.35
N SER A 56 -3.89 11.78 4.59
CA SER A 56 -3.27 12.41 5.76
C SER A 56 -1.92 11.79 6.13
N LEU A 57 -1.03 12.63 6.67
CA LEU A 57 0.24 12.18 7.24
C LEU A 57 0.03 11.21 8.41
N ASP A 58 -1.05 11.37 9.17
CA ASP A 58 -1.40 10.48 10.28
C ASP A 58 -1.72 9.07 9.80
N LEU A 59 -2.49 8.93 8.71
CA LEU A 59 -2.80 7.62 8.13
C LEU A 59 -1.52 6.96 7.58
N TYR A 60 -0.68 7.72 6.88
CA TYR A 60 0.62 7.25 6.40
C TYR A 60 1.50 6.76 7.56
N ASN A 61 1.63 7.55 8.62
CA ASN A 61 2.44 7.21 9.78
C ASN A 61 1.89 5.98 10.53
N SER A 62 0.56 5.91 10.70
CA SER A 62 -0.10 4.76 11.31
C SER A 62 0.17 3.49 10.51
N LEU A 63 0.00 3.54 9.18
CA LEU A 63 0.28 2.43 8.28
C LEU A 63 1.70 1.90 8.45
N PHE A 64 2.72 2.77 8.35
CA PHE A 64 4.11 2.34 8.45
C PHE A 64 4.53 1.97 9.88
N SER A 65 3.83 2.48 10.90
CA SER A 65 4.01 2.00 12.28
C SER A 65 3.57 0.54 12.44
N GLU A 66 2.44 0.15 11.83
CA GLU A 66 1.95 -1.23 11.85
C GLU A 66 2.83 -2.17 11.02
N VAL A 67 3.35 -1.72 9.86
CA VAL A 67 4.36 -2.48 9.10
C VAL A 67 5.57 -2.84 9.97
N ARG A 68 6.08 -1.85 10.73
CA ARG A 68 7.22 -2.05 11.64
C ARG A 68 6.88 -2.96 12.83
N ALA A 69 5.70 -2.76 13.43
CA ALA A 69 5.28 -3.52 14.62
C ALA A 69 4.97 -4.99 14.31
N THR A 70 4.41 -5.27 13.14
CA THR A 70 3.92 -6.60 12.77
C THR A 70 4.93 -7.41 11.95
N HIS A 71 5.94 -6.75 11.36
CA HIS A 71 6.83 -7.32 10.35
C HIS A 71 6.10 -7.89 9.12
N HIS A 72 4.89 -7.40 8.81
CA HIS A 72 4.13 -7.78 7.62
C HIS A 72 4.34 -6.76 6.49
N SER A 73 4.41 -7.29 5.28
CA SER A 73 4.76 -6.53 4.08
C SER A 73 3.63 -5.61 3.62
N TYR A 74 3.99 -4.40 3.20
CA TYR A 74 3.12 -3.48 2.48
C TYR A 74 3.76 -3.09 1.16
N MET A 75 3.18 -3.56 0.05
CA MET A 75 3.70 -3.38 -1.31
C MET A 75 2.80 -2.43 -2.08
N SER A 76 3.39 -1.36 -2.61
CA SER A 76 2.65 -0.26 -3.27
C SER A 76 3.34 0.25 -4.54
N GLU A 77 4.22 -0.55 -5.13
CA GLU A 77 5.02 -0.20 -6.31
C GLU A 77 4.16 0.38 -7.45
N VAL A 78 3.02 -0.28 -7.70
CA VAL A 78 2.14 0.04 -8.83
C VAL A 78 1.30 1.30 -8.63
N THR A 79 1.38 1.96 -7.45
CA THR A 79 0.63 3.21 -7.17
C THR A 79 1.17 4.42 -7.93
N ILE A 80 2.44 4.39 -8.34
CA ILE A 80 3.11 5.52 -9.01
C ILE A 80 3.63 5.16 -10.41
N GLY A 81 4.10 3.93 -10.64
CA GLY A 81 4.78 3.56 -11.89
C GLY A 81 4.00 2.61 -12.79
N ALA A 82 2.76 2.23 -12.42
CA ALA A 82 2.13 1.03 -12.96
C ALA A 82 3.09 -0.17 -12.87
N SER A 83 3.56 -0.71 -14.00
CA SER A 83 4.51 -1.83 -14.01
C SER A 83 5.99 -1.41 -13.90
N LEU A 84 6.30 -0.11 -13.80
CA LEU A 84 7.67 0.38 -13.67
C LEU A 84 8.14 0.34 -12.20
N PRO A 85 9.40 -0.07 -11.93
CA PRO A 85 9.93 -0.24 -10.58
C PRO A 85 10.36 1.09 -9.93
N ILE A 86 9.54 2.13 -9.98
CA ILE A 86 9.90 3.49 -9.55
C ILE A 86 10.25 3.55 -8.06
N ARG A 87 9.42 3.00 -7.18
CA ARG A 87 9.65 3.00 -5.73
C ARG A 87 10.80 2.07 -5.37
N THR A 88 10.93 0.93 -6.03
CA THR A 88 12.05 0.01 -5.82
C THR A 88 13.38 0.69 -6.19
N THR A 89 13.46 1.28 -7.39
CA THR A 89 14.66 2.03 -7.83
C THR A 89 15.01 3.18 -6.88
N LEU A 90 14.02 3.95 -6.40
CA LEU A 90 14.28 5.01 -5.42
C LEU A 90 14.81 4.45 -4.09
N ASN A 91 14.28 3.32 -3.61
CA ASN A 91 14.81 2.70 -2.40
C ASN A 91 16.24 2.18 -2.61
N ASP A 92 16.56 1.61 -3.78
CA ASP A 92 17.90 1.11 -4.08
C ASP A 92 18.94 2.25 -4.07
N ILE A 93 18.59 3.41 -4.65
CA ILE A 93 19.41 4.64 -4.60
C ILE A 93 19.62 5.10 -3.15
N LEU A 94 18.56 5.12 -2.33
CA LEU A 94 18.69 5.56 -0.95
C LEU A 94 19.51 4.55 -0.11
N CYS A 95 19.36 3.26 -0.37
CA CYS A 95 20.07 2.20 0.34
C CYS A 95 21.56 2.10 -0.06
N SER A 96 21.95 2.52 -1.27
CA SER A 96 23.37 2.62 -1.66
C SER A 96 24.10 3.78 -0.97
N GLY A 97 23.36 4.68 -0.30
CA GLY A 97 23.89 5.89 0.31
C GLY A 97 23.86 7.11 -0.62
N ASP A 98 23.31 6.97 -1.82
CA ASP A 98 23.10 8.09 -2.72
C ASP A 98 21.92 8.96 -2.24
N ALA A 99 21.92 10.23 -2.67
CA ALA A 99 20.87 11.20 -2.35
C ALA A 99 20.05 11.53 -3.59
N VAL A 100 18.72 11.50 -3.45
CA VAL A 100 17.81 11.95 -4.50
C VAL A 100 17.74 13.48 -4.47
N HIS A 101 18.35 14.14 -5.45
CA HIS A 101 18.32 15.60 -5.56
C HIS A 101 17.05 16.14 -6.21
N ALA A 102 16.51 15.43 -7.20
CA ALA A 102 15.28 15.80 -7.89
C ALA A 102 14.61 14.57 -8.51
N ILE A 103 13.28 14.59 -8.58
CA ILE A 103 12.48 13.63 -9.33
C ILE A 103 11.64 14.43 -10.33
N VAL A 104 11.77 14.13 -11.62
CA VAL A 104 10.99 14.77 -12.69
C VAL A 104 10.37 13.66 -13.53
N GLY A 105 9.05 13.72 -13.75
CA GLY A 105 8.35 12.72 -14.54
C GLY A 105 6.90 13.10 -14.83
N LEU A 106 6.36 12.55 -15.92
CA LEU A 106 4.95 12.62 -16.26
C LEU A 106 4.24 11.39 -15.68
N MET A 107 3.43 11.62 -14.64
CA MET A 107 2.81 10.55 -13.85
C MET A 107 1.33 10.32 -14.18
N SER A 108 0.81 11.01 -15.18
CA SER A 108 -0.58 10.87 -15.66
C SER A 108 -0.58 10.75 -17.17
N VAL A 109 -1.09 9.62 -17.66
CA VAL A 109 -1.21 9.36 -19.11
C VAL A 109 -2.28 10.27 -19.73
N SER A 110 -3.35 10.61 -18.99
CA SER A 110 -4.43 11.46 -19.51
C SER A 110 -4.07 12.94 -19.61
N ALA A 111 -2.98 13.39 -18.98
CA ALA A 111 -2.59 14.81 -18.99
C ALA A 111 -1.97 15.26 -20.33
N ASN A 112 -1.71 14.33 -21.25
CA ASN A 112 -1.12 14.57 -22.57
C ASN A 112 -2.08 14.25 -23.73
N MET A 113 -3.37 13.98 -23.44
CA MET A 113 -4.40 13.67 -24.43
C MET A 113 -5.38 14.82 -24.60
#